data_AF-A0A7K1STD6-F1
#
_entry.id   AF-A0A7K1STD6-F1
#
_cell.length_a   1.000
_cell.length_b   1.000
_cell.length_c   1.000
_cell.angle_alpha   90.00
_cell.angle_beta   90.00
_cell.angle_gamma   90.00
#
_symmetry.space_group_name_H-M   'P 1'
#
loop_
_entity.id
_entity.type
_entity.pdbx_description
1 polymer ?
#
loop_
_entity_poly.entity_id
_entity_poly.type
_entity_poly.pdbx_seq_one_letter_code
_entity_poly.pdbx_strand_id
1 'polypeptide(L)' 'MNDWKVIKSEIAYKKALERTISIFHAEPGTPEFEELEQLLILVKDYEDKYILL' A
#
# COMPACT_ATOMS: atom_id res chain seq x y z
N MET A 1 -1.95 11.82 8.13
CA MET A 1 -2.52 10.46 8.30
C MET A 1 -3.44 10.22 7.12
N ASN A 2 -3.01 9.43 6.15
CA ASN A 2 -3.91 8.94 5.11
C ASN A 2 -4.72 7.77 5.69
N ASP A 3 -6.04 7.84 5.60
CA ASP A 3 -6.94 6.80 6.11
C ASP A 3 -7.06 5.63 5.12
N TRP A 4 -5.93 4.96 4.85
CA TRP A 4 -5.96 3.73 4.07
C TRP A 4 -6.72 2.65 4.84
N LYS A 5 -7.78 2.12 4.21
CA LYS A 5 -8.61 1.04 4.76
C LYS A 5 -8.24 -0.27 4.09
N VAL A 6 -8.66 -1.38 4.70
CA VAL A 6 -8.53 -2.74 4.14
C VAL A 6 -8.96 -2.75 2.68
N ILE A 7 -8.07 -3.24 1.82
CA ILE A 7 -8.30 -3.35 0.38
C ILE A 7 -9.22 -4.54 0.13
N LYS A 8 -10.33 -4.30 -0.56
CA LYS A 8 -11.36 -5.32 -0.86
C LYS A 8 -11.74 -5.41 -2.33
N SER A 9 -11.09 -4.63 -3.18
CA SER A 9 -11.36 -4.59 -4.62
C SER A 9 -10.09 -4.34 -5.40
N GLU A 10 -10.07 -4.83 -6.65
CA GLU A 10 -8.95 -4.65 -7.56
C GLU A 10 -8.66 -3.17 -7.85
N ILE A 11 -9.69 -2.32 -7.89
CA ILE A 11 -9.52 -0.87 -8.11
C ILE A 11 -8.80 -0.23 -6.90
N ALA A 12 -9.18 -0.61 -5.69
CA ALA A 12 -8.51 -0.12 -4.48
C ALA A 12 -7.06 -0.64 -4.40
N TYR A 13 -6.85 -1.90 -4.78
CA TYR A 13 -5.53 -2.51 -4.88
C TYR A 13 -4.62 -1.75 -5.86
N LYS A 14 -5.08 -1.50 -7.09
CA LYS A 14 -4.32 -0.76 -8.11
C LYS A 14 -3.93 0.64 -7.63
N LYS A 15 -4.85 1.37 -6.99
CA LYS A 15 -4.55 2.70 -6.42
C LYS A 15 -3.52 2.64 -5.31
N ALA A 16 -3.64 1.67 -4.40
CA ALA A 16 -2.67 1.47 -3.33
C ALA A 16 -1.29 1.11 -3.89
N LEU A 17 -1.24 0.24 -4.89
CA LEU A 17 0.00 -0.17 -5.56
C LEU A 17 0.67 1.01 -6.30
N GLU A 18 -0.10 1.79 -7.07
CA GLU A 18 0.41 3.00 -7.74
C GLU A 18 1.00 4.00 -6.74
N ARG A 19 0.31 4.22 -5.60
CA ARG A 19 0.81 5.10 -4.54
C ARG A 19 2.09 4.53 -3.93
N THR A 20 2.12 3.24 -3.63
CA THR A 20 3.29 2.53 -3.07
C THR A 20 4.51 2.74 -3.97
N ILE A 21 4.37 2.56 -5.28
CA ILE A 21 5.45 2.78 -6.25
C ILE A 21 5.89 4.25 -6.26
N SER A 22 4.94 5.19 -6.21
CA SER A 22 5.24 6.62 -6.21
C SER A 22 6.04 7.08 -5.00
N ILE A 23 5.89 6.44 -3.83
CA ILE A 23 6.58 6.81 -2.58
C ILE A 23 7.60 5.78 -2.12
N PHE A 24 7.94 4.80 -2.96
CA PHE A 24 8.86 3.70 -2.62
C PHE A 24 10.27 4.17 -2.22
N HIS A 25 10.64 5.39 -2.60
CA HIS A 25 11.92 6.03 -2.30
C HIS A 25 11.88 6.89 -1.02
N ALA A 26 10.76 6.90 -0.28
CA ALA A 26 10.63 7.69 0.93
C ALA A 26 11.68 7.30 1.98
N GLU A 27 12.29 8.30 2.63
CA GLU A 27 13.30 8.09 3.65
C GLU A 27 12.66 7.83 5.03
N PRO A 28 13.29 6.99 5.89
CA PRO A 28 12.79 6.75 7.24
C PRO A 28 12.57 8.05 8.04
N GLY A 29 11.44 8.13 8.74
CA GLY A 29 11.06 9.30 9.53
C GLY A 29 10.36 10.41 8.74
N THR A 30 10.10 10.21 7.45
CA THR A 30 9.21 11.07 6.66
C THR A 30 7.76 10.59 6.74
N PRO A 31 6.77 11.49 6.62
CA PRO A 31 5.35 11.11 6.54
C PRO A 31 5.05 10.14 5.39
N GLU A 32 5.78 10.25 4.28
CA GLU A 32 5.69 9.35 3.13
C GLU A 32 6.17 7.94 3.46
N PHE A 33 7.18 7.80 4.32
CA PHE A 33 7.66 6.49 4.76
C PHE A 33 6.65 5.82 5.70
N GLU A 34 6.05 6.58 6.64
CA GLU A 34 4.96 6.06 7.47
C GLU A 34 3.76 5.59 6.61
N GLU A 35 3.44 6.34 5.55
CA GLU A 35 2.41 5.94 4.58
C GLU A 35 2.82 4.68 3.79
N LEU A 36 4.07 4.59 3.37
CA LEU A 36 4.61 3.44 2.63
C LEU A 36 4.51 2.16 3.47
N GLU A 37 4.87 2.21 4.74
CA GLU A 37 4.76 1.07 5.66
C GLU A 37 3.32 0.55 5.76
N GLN A 38 2.34 1.45 5.87
CA GLN A 38 0.92 1.09 5.89
C GLN A 38 0.46 0.45 4.59
N LEU A 39 0.84 1.04 3.46
CA LEU A 39 0.47 0.58 2.13
C LEU A 39 1.03 -0.81 1.82
N LEU A 40 2.29 -1.08 2.18
CA LEU A 40 2.93 -2.37 1.97
C LEU A 40 2.18 -3.49 2.70
N ILE A 41 1.73 -3.25 3.94
CA ILE A 41 0.93 -4.22 4.70
C ILE A 41 -0.40 -4.51 3.99
N LEU A 42 -1.09 -3.47 3.53
CA LEU A 42 -2.40 -3.59 2.90
C LEU A 42 -2.35 -4.26 1.52
N VAL A 43 -1.35 -3.88 0.71
CA VAL A 43 -1.09 -4.48 -0.60
C VAL A 43 -0.77 -5.96 -0.43
N LYS A 44 0.14 -6.30 0.49
CA LYS A 44 0.51 -7.69 0.77
C LYS A 44 -0.67 -8.52 1.28
N ASP A 45 -1.47 -8.00 2.21
CA ASP A 45 -2.66 -8.71 2.73
C ASP A 45 -3.69 -9.02 1.63
N TYR A 46 -3.84 -8.11 0.65
CA TYR A 46 -4.69 -8.35 -0.51
C TYR A 46 -4.08 -9.40 -1.46
N GLU A 47 -2.79 -9.28 -1.77
CA GLU A 47 -2.08 -10.24 -2.63
C GLU A 47 -2.14 -11.65 -2.04
N ASP A 48 -1.81 -11.83 -0.76
CA ASP A 48 -1.85 -13.14 -0.09
C ASP A 48 -3.24 -13.81 -0.16
N LYS A 49 -4.33 -13.03 -0.25
CA LYS A 49 -5.71 -13.53 -0.32
C LYS A 49 -6.19 -13.83 -1.74
N TYR A 50 -5.77 -13.04 -2.73
CA TYR A 50 -6.40 -13.01 -4.05
C TYR A 50 -5.43 -13.24 -5.21
N ILE A 51 -4.14 -13.02 -5.00
CA ILE A 51 -3.08 -13.15 -6.01
C ILE A 51 -2.14 -14.27 -5.56
N LEU A 52 -2.35 -15.47 -6.12
CA LEU A 52 -1.37 -16.55 -6.02
C LEU A 52 -0.25 -16.25 -7.02
N LEU A 53 0.86 -15.69 -6.55
CA LEU A 53 2.13 -15.61 -7.28
C LEU A 53 2.84 -16.96 -7.27
#